data_AF-A0A2V9R0C0-F1
#
_entry.id   AF-A0A2V9R0C0-F1
#
_cell.length_a   1.000
_cell.length_b   1.000
_cell.length_c   1.000
_cell.angle_alpha   90.00
_cell.angle_beta   90.00
_cell.angle_gamma   90.00
#
_symmetry.space_group_name_H-M   'P 1'
#
loop_
_entity.id
_entity.type
_entity.pdbx_description
1 polymer ?
#
loop_
_entity_poly.entity_id
_entity_poly.type
_entity_poly.pdbx_seq_one_letter_code
_entity_poly.pdbx_strand_id
1 'polypeptide(L)'
;MNILYVSQYFPPEMGAPAARASELSCHWVRAGHRVTVLTGFPNHPTGIIAPGYRVPFCRIIYRESFHGVNVLRTWLLPFPNR
;
A
#
# COMPACT_ATOMS: atom_id res chain seq x y z
N MET A 1 13.54 9.76 -12.10
CA MET A 1 12.93 8.59 -12.77
C MET A 1 11.51 8.40 -12.27
N ASN A 2 10.66 7.70 -13.02
CA ASN A 2 9.33 7.28 -12.59
C ASN A 2 9.40 5.80 -12.18
N ILE A 3 9.15 5.50 -10.91
CA ILE A 3 9.27 4.15 -10.34
C ILE A 3 7.89 3.65 -9.94
N LEU A 4 7.53 2.45 -10.40
CA LEU A 4 6.36 1.71 -9.94
C LEU A 4 6.83 0.54 -9.08
N TYR A 5 6.48 0.54 -7.79
CA TYR A 5 6.66 -0.60 -6.90
C TYR A 5 5.33 -1.34 -6.79
N VAL A 6 5.27 -2.59 -7.26
CA VAL A 6 4.10 -3.45 -7.05
C VAL A 6 4.32 -4.32 -5.81
N SER A 7 3.46 -4.20 -4.80
CA SER A 7 3.56 -4.96 -3.55
C SER A 7 2.18 -5.22 -2.99
N GLN A 8 1.89 -6.47 -2.61
CA GLN A 8 0.65 -6.79 -1.88
C GLN A 8 0.57 -6.04 -0.55
N TYR A 9 1.72 -5.83 0.10
CA TYR A 9 1.81 -5.27 1.45
C TYR A 9 2.30 -3.83 1.42
N PHE A 10 1.62 -2.99 2.18
CA PHE A 10 2.02 -1.61 2.44
C PHE A 10 1.40 -1.10 3.75
N PRO A 11 2.02 -0.16 4.47
CA PRO A 11 1.40 0.49 5.64
C PRO A 11 -0.04 0.91 5.32
N PRO A 12 -1.00 0.73 6.23
CA PRO A 12 -0.83 0.43 7.66
C PRO A 12 -0.64 -1.05 8.00
N GLU A 13 -0.53 -1.95 7.02
CA GLU A 13 -0.22 -3.36 7.32
C GLU A 13 1.16 -3.47 8.00
N MET A 14 1.23 -4.31 9.03
CA MET A 14 2.48 -4.56 9.76
C MET A 14 3.25 -5.73 9.14
N GLY A 15 4.55 -5.76 9.41
CA GLY A 15 5.43 -6.86 9.01
C GLY A 15 6.55 -6.43 8.07
N ALA A 16 7.55 -7.31 7.92
CA ALA A 16 8.74 -7.04 7.13
C ALA A 16 8.46 -6.65 5.66
N PRO A 17 7.46 -7.24 4.96
CA PRO A 17 7.15 -6.85 3.58
C PRO A 17 6.66 -5.40 3.46
N ALA A 18 5.73 -4.99 4.34
CA ALA A 18 5.19 -3.62 4.34
C ALA A 18 6.26 -2.60 4.72
N ALA A 19 7.07 -2.90 5.74
CA ALA A 19 8.20 -2.06 6.15
C ALA A 19 9.17 -1.83 4.99
N ARG A 20 9.66 -2.91 4.36
CA ARG A 20 10.59 -2.84 3.22
C ARG A 20 10.02 -2.04 2.05
N ALA A 21 8.77 -2.30 1.67
CA ALA A 21 8.13 -1.59 0.56
C ALA A 21 8.03 -0.08 0.84
N SER A 22 7.64 0.29 2.06
CA SER A 22 7.48 1.69 2.45
C SER A 22 8.80 2.43 2.60
N GLU A 23 9.80 1.83 3.25
CA GLU A 23 11.11 2.44 3.48
C GLU A 23 11.87 2.65 2.18
N LEU A 24 11.87 1.65 1.28
CA LEU A 24 12.53 1.76 -0.01
C LEU A 24 11.85 2.82 -0.89
N SER A 25 10.52 2.86 -0.89
CA SER A 25 9.75 3.87 -1.63
C SER A 25 10.04 5.28 -1.11
N CYS A 26 10.08 5.47 0.21
CA CYS A 26 10.44 6.75 0.82
C CYS A 26 11.89 7.14 0.51
N HIS A 27 12.81 6.18 0.51
CA HIS A 27 14.21 6.42 0.15
C HIS A 27 14.34 6.94 -1.28
N TRP A 28 13.64 6.34 -2.24
CA TRP A 28 13.64 6.81 -3.63
C TRP A 28 12.97 8.18 -3.80
N VAL A 29 11.90 8.47 -3.05
CA VAL A 29 11.32 9.83 -3.03
C VAL A 29 12.36 10.85 -2.54
N ARG A 30 13.08 10.55 -1.45
CA ARG A 30 14.16 11.41 -0.94
C ARG A 30 15.31 11.58 -1.93
N ALA A 31 15.57 10.58 -2.77
CA ALA A 31 16.53 10.65 -3.88
C ALA A 31 16.00 11.45 -5.10
N GLY A 32 14.82 12.07 -5.01
CA GLY A 32 14.24 12.91 -6.07
C GLY A 32 13.51 12.12 -7.16
N HIS A 33 13.12 10.87 -6.90
CA HIS A 33 12.34 10.08 -7.85
C HIS A 33 10.84 10.22 -7.62
N ARG A 34 10.06 10.10 -8.69
CA ARG A 34 8.60 10.01 -8.61
C ARG A 34 8.22 8.55 -8.39
N VAL A 35 7.77 8.23 -7.19
CA VAL A 35 7.45 6.85 -6.80
C VAL A 35 5.94 6.68 -6.70
N THR A 36 5.46 5.58 -7.28
CA THR A 36 4.10 5.08 -7.11
C THR A 36 4.17 3.65 -6.59
N VAL A 37 3.40 3.35 -5.54
CA VAL A 37 3.20 1.99 -5.04
C VAL A 37 1.82 1.52 -5.47
N LEU A 38 1.77 0.40 -6.19
CA LEU A 38 0.53 -0.33 -6.47
C LEU A 38 0.39 -1.43 -5.42
N THR A 39 -0.68 -1.37 -4.62
CA THR A 39 -0.87 -2.26 -3.48
C THR A 39 -2.33 -2.59 -3.22
N GLY A 40 -2.57 -3.48 -2.26
CA GLY A 40 -3.90 -3.86 -1.83
C GLY A 40 -4.50 -2.93 -0.79
N PHE A 41 -5.81 -3.09 -0.53
CA PHE A 41 -6.40 -2.58 0.69
C PHE A 41 -5.89 -3.36 1.91
N PRO A 42 -5.57 -2.67 3.03
CA PRO A 42 -4.95 -3.30 4.18
C PRO A 42 -5.93 -4.26 4.85
N ASN A 43 -5.56 -5.54 4.94
CA ASN A 43 -6.39 -6.60 5.51
C ASN A 43 -5.58 -7.68 6.27
N HIS A 44 -4.27 -7.77 6.02
CA HIS A 44 -3.39 -8.73 6.66
C HIS A 44 -3.24 -8.44 8.17
N PRO A 45 -3.15 -9.47 9.04
CA PRO A 45 -3.25 -10.91 8.75
C PRO A 45 -4.67 -11.46 8.80
N THR A 46 -5.61 -10.66 9.29
CA THR A 46 -6.96 -11.12 9.67
C THR A 46 -7.90 -11.38 8.50
N GLY A 47 -7.57 -10.87 7.31
CA GLY A 47 -8.49 -10.81 6.17
C GLY A 47 -9.59 -9.76 6.35
N ILE A 48 -9.51 -8.90 7.37
CA ILE A 48 -10.51 -7.86 7.63
C ILE A 48 -9.93 -6.51 7.20
N ILE A 49 -10.66 -5.80 6.33
CA ILE A 49 -10.26 -4.46 5.88
C ILE A 49 -10.12 -3.51 7.08
N ALA A 50 -8.96 -2.86 7.18
CA ALA A 50 -8.65 -1.94 8.27
C ALA A 50 -9.72 -0.83 8.38
N PRO A 51 -10.08 -0.37 9.60
CA PRO A 51 -11.24 0.51 9.82
C PRO A 51 -11.28 1.76 8.93
N GLY A 52 -10.16 2.46 8.75
CA GLY A 52 -10.07 3.67 7.92
C GLY A 52 -10.24 3.44 6.42
N TYR A 53 -10.23 2.19 5.97
CA TYR A 53 -10.29 1.80 4.56
C TYR A 53 -11.62 1.18 4.15
N ARG A 54 -12.58 1.00 5.07
CA ARG A 54 -13.87 0.34 4.78
C ARG A 54 -14.72 1.08 3.75
N VAL A 55 -14.83 2.42 3.85
CA VAL A 55 -15.55 3.23 2.86
C VAL A 55 -14.77 3.32 1.54
N PRO A 56 -13.45 3.62 1.54
CA PRO A 56 -12.62 3.55 0.34
C PRO A 56 -12.66 2.21 -0.39
N PHE A 57 -12.80 1.08 0.31
CA PHE A 57 -12.84 -0.27 -0.26
C PHE A 57 -14.02 -0.50 -1.21
N CYS A 58 -15.11 0.27 -1.09
CA CYS A 58 -16.21 0.24 -2.07
C CYS A 58 -15.79 0.76 -3.46
N ARG A 59 -14.59 1.36 -3.58
CA ARG A 59 -14.00 1.77 -4.86
C ARG A 59 -13.08 0.67 -5.38
N ILE A 60 -13.08 0.48 -6.70
CA ILE A 60 -12.13 -0.44 -7.37
C ILE A 60 -10.68 0.03 -7.17
N ILE A 61 -10.47 1.35 -7.18
CA ILE A 61 -9.17 1.99 -7.00
C ILE A 61 -9.30 3.15 -6.00
N TYR A 62 -8.35 3.26 -5.08
CA TYR A 62 -8.21 4.37 -4.15
C TYR A 62 -6.77 4.90 -4.18
N ARG A 63 -6.60 6.23 -4.23
CA ARG A 63 -5.29 6.87 -4.25
C ARG A 63 -5.09 7.68 -2.98
N GLU A 64 -3.92 7.53 -2.38
CA GLU A 64 -3.48 8.32 -1.22
C GLU A 64 -1.99 8.68 -1.35
N SER A 65 -1.51 9.51 -0.42
CA SER A 65 -0.09 9.89 -0.33
C SER A 65 0.48 9.39 0.98
N PHE A 66 1.68 8.82 0.93
CA PHE A 66 2.41 8.33 2.09
C PHE A 66 3.84 8.85 2.05
N HIS A 67 4.16 9.88 2.84
CA HIS A 67 5.48 10.53 2.87
C HIS A 67 6.03 10.90 1.48
N GLY A 68 5.16 11.40 0.58
CA GLY A 68 5.52 11.76 -0.79
C GLY A 68 5.47 10.62 -1.80
N VAL A 69 5.25 9.38 -1.36
CA VAL A 69 4.96 8.22 -2.21
C VAL A 69 3.50 8.27 -2.65
N ASN A 70 3.24 8.12 -3.95
CA ASN A 70 1.86 7.95 -4.43
C ASN A 70 1.42 6.51 -4.19
N VAL A 71 0.41 6.27 -3.38
CA VAL A 71 -0.08 4.91 -3.11
C VAL A 71 -1.38 4.72 -3.85
N LEU A 72 -1.45 3.67 -4.67
CA LEU A 72 -2.63 3.26 -5.39
C LEU A 72 -3.07 1.90 -4.84
N ARG A 73 -4.18 1.91 -4.10
CA ARG A 73 -4.82 0.71 -3.57
C ARG A 73 -5.83 0.19 -4.57
N THR A 74 -5.75 -1.09 -4.87
CA THR A 74 -6.72 -1.79 -5.71
C THR A 74 -7.53 -2.78 -4.91
N TRP A 75 -8.75 -3.02 -5.37
CA TRP A 75 -9.60 -4.07 -4.83
C TRP A 75 -8.87 -5.42 -4.82
N LEU A 76 -9.12 -6.19 -3.77
CA LEU A 76 -8.68 -7.57 -3.60
C LEU A 76 -9.73 -8.30 -2.78
N LEU A 77 -9.76 -9.63 -2.89
CA LEU A 77 -10.56 -10.46 -2.01
C LEU A 77 -9.87 -10.54 -0.63
N PRO A 78 -10.44 -9.95 0.44
CA PRO A 78 -9.80 -9.97 1.75
C PRO A 78 -9.87 -11.38 2.31
N PHE A 79 -8.72 -11.96 2.65
CA PHE A 79 -8.65 -13.33 3.13
C PHE A 79 -7.58 -13.45 4.22
N PRO A 80 -7.85 -14.17 5.31
CA PRO A 80 -6.86 -14.38 6.35
C PRO A 80 -5.69 -15.21 5.84
N ASN A 81 -4.48 -14.89 6.32
CA ASN A 81 -3.31 -15.71 6.06
C ASN A 81 -3.29 -16.88 7.05
N ARG A 82 -3.96 -17.98 6.70
CA ARG A 82 -4.03 -19.23 7.47
C ARG A 82 -3.67 -20.42 6.59
#